data_AF-A0A7S2A643-F1
#
_entry.id   AF-A0A7S2A643-F1
#
_cell.length_a   1.000
_cell.length_b   1.000
_cell.length_c   1.000
_cell.angle_alpha   90.00
_cell.angle_beta   90.00
_cell.angle_gamma   90.00
#
_symmetry.space_group_name_H-M   'P 1'
#
loop_
_entity.id
_entity.type
_entity.pdbx_description
1 polymer ?
#
loop_
_entity_poly.entity_id
_entity_poly.type
_entity_poly.pdbx_seq_one_letter_code
_entity_poly.pdbx_strand_id
1 'polypeptide(L)'
;VEGGAILPPGAAVALDCGASPGGWTKYLLEEAGCHTVHSVDPGDLASSVRDLKGARHWKMKIGDALPLLAEEGVRIDLWTSDMCLHFVSEQLDWLLQAREAGVLSPH
;
A
#
# COMPACT_ATOMS: atom_id res chain seq x y z
N VAL A 1 10.63 -7.67 -25.28
CA VAL A 1 9.89 -8.56 -24.37
C VAL A 1 9.22 -7.68 -23.34
N GLU A 2 7.94 -7.42 -23.57
CA GLU A 2 7.04 -6.74 -22.65
C GLU A 2 6.83 -7.66 -21.44
N GLY A 3 7.00 -7.11 -20.24
CA GLY A 3 6.88 -7.85 -18.99
C GLY A 3 6.39 -6.93 -17.86
N GLY A 4 5.46 -6.02 -18.18
CA GLY A 4 4.73 -5.30 -17.15
C GLY A 4 3.74 -6.25 -16.51
N ALA A 5 3.75 -6.36 -15.18
CA ALA A 5 2.73 -7.11 -14.45
C ALA A 5 1.35 -6.51 -14.77
N ILE A 6 0.48 -7.29 -15.39
CA ILE A 6 -0.93 -6.93 -15.57
C ILE A 6 -1.59 -7.25 -14.23
N LEU A 7 -2.07 -6.23 -13.53
CA LEU A 7 -2.88 -6.44 -12.33
C LEU A 7 -4.10 -7.29 -12.71
N PRO A 8 -4.47 -8.28 -11.90
CA PRO A 8 -5.59 -9.16 -12.21
C PRO A 8 -6.86 -8.34 -12.49
N PRO A 9 -7.71 -8.77 -13.45
CA PRO A 9 -8.95 -8.06 -13.77
C PRO A 9 -9.85 -8.03 -12.54
N GLY A 10 -10.03 -6.85 -11.98
CA GLY A 10 -10.70 -6.67 -10.71
C GLY A 10 -10.26 -5.35 -10.12
N ALA A 11 -11.12 -4.78 -9.29
CA ALA A 11 -10.75 -3.61 -8.53
C ALA A 11 -9.61 -4.07 -7.59
N ALA A 12 -8.36 -3.70 -7.89
CA ALA A 12 -7.20 -4.04 -7.07
C ALA A 12 -7.08 -3.11 -5.84
N VAL A 13 -6.87 -3.70 -4.66
CA VAL A 13 -6.56 -2.99 -3.42
C VAL A 13 -5.04 -2.99 -3.23
N ALA A 14 -4.42 -1.82 -3.07
CA ALA A 14 -2.98 -1.71 -2.84
C ALA A 14 -2.65 -1.14 -1.46
N LEU A 15 -1.45 -1.46 -0.97
CA LEU A 15 -0.82 -0.83 0.17
C LEU A 15 0.44 -0.08 -0.30
N ASP A 16 0.51 1.21 0.02
CA ASP A 16 1.65 2.09 -0.26
C ASP A 16 2.35 2.42 1.07
N CYS A 17 3.53 1.86 1.29
CA CYS A 17 4.31 2.04 2.52
C CYS A 17 5.39 3.10 2.32
N GLY A 18 5.39 4.12 3.19
CA GLY A 18 6.20 5.32 2.97
C GLY A 18 5.50 6.31 2.04
N ALA A 19 4.18 6.41 2.17
CA ALA A 19 3.33 7.03 1.17
C ALA A 19 3.45 8.56 1.07
N SER A 20 4.03 9.27 2.03
CA SER A 20 4.11 10.74 1.94
C SER A 20 5.13 11.17 0.88
N PRO A 21 4.82 12.15 -0.01
CA PRO A 21 3.60 12.97 -0.09
C PRO A 21 2.50 12.41 -0.99
N GLY A 22 2.65 11.22 -1.57
CA GLY A 22 1.57 10.48 -2.25
C GLY A 22 1.81 10.12 -3.70
N GLY A 23 3.06 10.16 -4.20
CA GLY A 23 3.37 9.88 -5.61
C GLY A 23 2.92 8.49 -6.07
N TRP A 24 3.30 7.45 -5.31
CA TRP A 24 2.88 6.08 -5.57
C TRP A 24 1.38 5.90 -5.39
N THR A 25 0.80 6.40 -4.30
CA THR A 25 -0.64 6.42 -4.08
C THR A 25 -1.41 6.97 -5.27
N LYS A 26 -0.99 8.12 -5.83
CA LYS A 26 -1.61 8.74 -6.99
C LYS A 26 -1.49 7.84 -8.23
N TYR A 27 -0.28 7.36 -8.53
CA TYR A 27 -0.04 6.48 -9.66
C TYR A 27 -0.89 5.20 -9.59
N LEU A 28 -0.97 4.59 -8.42
CA LEU A 28 -1.74 3.37 -8.20
C LEU A 28 -3.24 3.59 -8.47
N LEU A 29 -3.81 4.71 -8.01
CA LEU A 29 -5.22 5.04 -8.22
C LEU A 29 -5.56 5.48 -9.65
N GLU A 30 -4.71 6.28 -10.28
CA GLU A 30 -5.03 6.93 -11.55
C GLU A 30 -4.53 6.14 -12.77
N GLU A 31 -3.38 5.47 -12.66
CA GLU A 31 -2.68 4.87 -13.80
C GLU A 31 -2.61 3.34 -13.71
N ALA A 32 -2.37 2.79 -12.51
CA ALA A 32 -2.25 1.33 -12.34
C ALA A 32 -3.61 0.62 -12.31
N GLY A 33 -4.71 1.35 -12.05
CA GLY A 33 -6.06 0.79 -12.02
C GLY A 33 -6.50 0.24 -10.66
N CYS A 34 -5.81 0.58 -9.57
CA CYS A 34 -6.30 0.30 -8.22
C CYS A 34 -7.51 1.19 -7.89
N HIS A 35 -8.52 0.65 -7.21
CA HIS A 35 -9.69 1.43 -6.77
C HIS A 35 -9.58 1.88 -5.31
N THR A 36 -8.67 1.27 -4.55
CA THR A 36 -8.40 1.62 -3.16
C THR A 36 -6.92 1.46 -2.88
N VAL A 37 -6.34 2.47 -2.26
CA VAL A 37 -4.95 2.45 -1.81
C VAL A 37 -4.91 2.83 -0.34
N HIS A 38 -4.41 1.91 0.48
CA HIS A 38 -4.06 2.17 1.87
C HIS A 38 -2.66 2.80 1.89
N SER A 39 -2.60 4.10 2.12
CA SER A 39 -1.38 4.90 2.15
C SER A 39 -0.90 5.00 3.59
N VAL A 40 0.26 4.43 3.93
CA VAL A 40 0.78 4.39 5.29
C VAL A 40 2.03 5.23 5.40
N ASP A 41 1.96 6.31 6.18
CA ASP A 41 3.09 7.19 6.47
C ASP A 41 2.78 8.11 7.66
N PRO A 42 3.73 8.38 8.59
CA PRO A 42 3.54 9.40 9.62
C PRO A 42 3.39 10.83 9.07
N GLY A 43 3.96 11.11 7.90
CA GLY A 43 3.85 12.36 7.16
C GLY A 43 2.50 12.53 6.48
N ASP A 44 2.24 13.75 6.02
CA ASP A 44 0.98 14.09 5.35
C ASP A 44 1.01 13.71 3.88
N LEU A 45 -0.12 13.22 3.36
CA LEU A 45 -0.36 13.21 1.92
C LEU A 45 -0.64 14.63 1.44
N ALA A 46 -0.19 14.96 0.22
CA ALA A 46 -0.62 16.17 -0.45
C ALA A 46 -2.16 16.17 -0.59
N SER A 47 -2.81 17.33 -0.43
CA SER A 47 -4.28 17.42 -0.51
C SER A 47 -4.83 16.88 -1.83
N SER A 48 -4.12 17.12 -2.93
CA SER A 48 -4.45 16.60 -4.26
C SER A 48 -4.44 15.07 -4.35
N VAL A 49 -3.79 14.37 -3.43
CA VAL A 49 -3.77 12.90 -3.35
C VAL A 49 -4.71 12.40 -2.27
N ARG A 50 -4.69 13.02 -1.09
CA ARG A 50 -5.58 12.68 0.03
C ARG A 50 -7.05 12.70 -0.35
N ASP A 51 -7.43 13.68 -1.17
CA ASP A 51 -8.82 13.91 -1.55
C ASP A 51 -9.25 13.05 -2.76
N LEU A 52 -8.37 12.20 -3.30
CA LEU A 52 -8.70 11.25 -4.36
C LEU A 52 -9.66 10.17 -3.85
N LYS A 53 -10.63 9.82 -4.69
CA LYS A 53 -11.53 8.70 -4.42
C LYS A 53 -10.71 7.40 -4.38
N GLY A 54 -10.77 6.70 -3.25
CA GLY A 54 -10.04 5.45 -3.04
C GLY A 54 -8.78 5.60 -2.19
N ALA A 55 -8.28 6.81 -1.97
CA ALA A 55 -7.18 7.04 -1.02
C ALA A 55 -7.67 6.82 0.42
N ARG A 56 -6.88 6.07 1.20
CA ARG A 56 -7.10 5.80 2.63
C ARG A 56 -5.79 6.04 3.37
N HIS A 57 -5.68 7.18 4.03
CA HIS A 57 -4.43 7.55 4.73
C HIS A 57 -4.42 7.02 6.17
N TRP A 58 -3.39 6.25 6.47
CA TRP A 58 -3.05 5.75 7.80
C TRP A 58 -1.83 6.53 8.30
N LYS A 59 -2.08 7.56 9.11
CA LYS A 59 -1.02 8.47 9.59
C LYS A 59 -0.20 7.86 10.73
N MET A 60 0.59 6.83 10.41
CA MET A 60 1.37 6.02 11.34
C MET A 60 2.48 5.26 10.61
N LYS A 61 3.31 4.50 11.35
CA LYS A 61 4.29 3.60 10.74
C LYS A 61 3.63 2.31 10.28
N ILE A 62 4.23 1.63 9.29
CA ILE A 62 3.70 0.36 8.76
C ILE A 62 3.56 -0.74 9.82
N GLY A 63 4.53 -0.85 10.74
CA GLY A 63 4.46 -1.83 11.82
C GLY A 63 3.25 -1.66 12.74
N ASP A 64 2.77 -0.41 12.92
CA ASP A 64 1.58 -0.11 13.70
C ASP A 64 0.29 -0.29 12.88
N ALA A 65 0.35 -0.09 11.57
CA ALA A 65 -0.80 -0.21 10.68
C ALA A 65 -1.20 -1.67 10.39
N LEU A 66 -0.22 -2.59 10.27
CA LEU A 66 -0.49 -3.97 9.85
C LEU A 66 -1.51 -4.70 10.75
N PRO A 67 -1.41 -4.66 12.10
CA PRO A 67 -2.41 -5.27 12.96
C PRO A 67 -3.82 -4.69 12.75
N LEU A 68 -3.93 -3.37 12.59
CA LEU A 68 -5.20 -2.67 12.40
C LEU A 68 -5.84 -3.01 11.05
N LEU A 69 -5.03 -3.09 9.98
CA LEU A 69 -5.49 -3.52 8.66
C LEU A 69 -6.03 -4.96 8.71
N ALA A 70 -5.35 -5.84 9.45
CA ALA A 70 -5.82 -7.21 9.64
C ALA A 70 -7.12 -7.27 10.44
N GLU A 71 -7.24 -6.48 11.51
CA GLU A 71 -8.46 -6.36 12.32
C GLU A 71 -9.66 -5.82 11.51
N GLU A 72 -9.43 -4.86 10.61
CA GLU A 72 -10.44 -4.35 9.68
C GLU A 72 -10.78 -5.34 8.54
N GLY A 73 -10.07 -6.46 8.45
CA GLY A 73 -10.26 -7.46 7.39
C GLY A 73 -9.81 -6.97 6.02
N VAL A 74 -8.90 -5.99 5.97
CA VAL A 74 -8.35 -5.48 4.71
C VAL A 74 -7.51 -6.56 4.03
N ARG A 75 -7.76 -6.74 2.74
CA ARG A 75 -7.01 -7.63 1.85
C ARG A 75 -6.42 -6.82 0.72
N ILE A 76 -5.12 -6.96 0.50
CA ILE A 76 -4.38 -6.22 -0.52
C ILE A 76 -3.86 -7.19 -1.58
N ASP A 77 -3.94 -6.76 -2.83
CA ASP A 77 -3.43 -7.50 -3.99
C ASP A 77 -2.02 -7.01 -4.37
N LEU A 78 -1.66 -5.79 -3.96
CA LEU A 78 -0.38 -5.18 -4.28
C LEU A 78 0.26 -4.54 -3.06
N TRP A 79 1.54 -4.85 -2.86
CA TRP A 79 2.41 -4.20 -1.89
C TRP A 79 3.42 -3.32 -2.62
N THR A 80 3.41 -2.03 -2.34
CA THR A 80 4.38 -1.07 -2.85
C THR A 80 5.10 -0.42 -1.67
N SER A 81 6.43 -0.30 -1.76
CA SER A 81 7.20 0.46 -0.79
C SER A 81 8.39 1.15 -1.45
N ASP A 82 8.51 2.44 -1.18
CA ASP A 82 9.66 3.27 -1.55
C ASP A 82 10.29 3.92 -0.29
N MET A 83 10.16 3.24 0.86
CA MET A 83 10.74 3.72 2.11
C MET A 83 12.28 3.68 2.01
N CYS A 84 12.92 4.81 2.32
CA CYS A 84 14.36 4.86 2.53
C CYS A 84 14.68 4.32 3.94
N LEU A 85 14.97 3.02 4.02
CA LEU A 85 15.32 2.34 5.25
C LEU A 85 16.83 2.27 5.44
N HIS A 86 17.26 2.30 6.70
CA HIS A 86 18.66 1.97 7.04
C HIS A 86 18.96 0.48 6.81
N PHE A 87 17.94 -0.38 6.95
CA PHE A 87 18.03 -1.83 6.78
C PHE A 87 16.90 -2.34 5.89
N VAL A 88 17.23 -2.75 4.67
CA VAL A 88 16.26 -3.30 3.70
C VAL A 88 15.55 -4.56 4.23
N SER A 89 16.18 -5.31 5.14
CA SER A 89 15.55 -6.49 5.77
C SER A 89 14.24 -6.17 6.48
N GLU A 90 14.11 -4.98 7.09
CA GLU A 90 12.88 -4.58 7.77
C GLU A 90 11.68 -4.53 6.80
N GLN A 91 11.93 -4.13 5.55
CA GLN A 91 10.93 -4.12 4.48
C GLN A 91 10.41 -5.53 4.15
N LEU A 92 11.32 -6.51 4.11
CA LEU A 92 10.97 -7.91 3.87
C LEU A 92 10.19 -8.48 5.06
N ASP A 93 10.61 -8.16 6.29
CA ASP A 93 9.94 -8.63 7.50
C ASP A 93 8.48 -8.14 7.55
N TRP A 94 8.22 -6.88 7.18
CA TRP A 94 6.84 -6.36 7.12
C TRP A 94 5.99 -7.03 6.04
N LEU A 95 6.56 -7.32 4.87
CA LEU A 95 5.85 -8.05 3.82
C LEU A 95 5.48 -9.47 4.28
N LEU A 96 6.41 -10.16 4.95
CA LEU A 96 6.18 -11.50 5.50
C LEU A 96 5.14 -11.46 6.62
N GLN A 97 5.21 -10.48 7.51
CA GLN A 97 4.19 -10.26 8.56
C GLN A 97 2.81 -10.00 7.96
N ALA A 98 2.72 -9.19 6.89
CA ALA A 98 1.45 -8.94 6.21
C ALA A 98 0.87 -10.22 5.60
N ARG A 99 1.73 -11.11 5.10
CA ARG A 99 1.32 -12.44 4.62
C ARG A 99 0.78 -13.29 5.77
N GLU A 100 1.52 -13.38 6.87
CA GLU A 100 1.17 -14.19 8.05
C GLU A 100 -0.11 -13.69 8.72
N ALA A 101 -0.31 -12.37 8.77
CA ALA A 101 -1.52 -11.73 9.27
C ALA A 101 -2.73 -11.88 8.32
N GLY A 102 -2.53 -12.46 7.13
CA GLY A 102 -3.59 -12.64 6.15
C GLY A 102 -4.02 -11.34 5.46
N VAL A 103 -3.20 -10.30 5.49
CA VAL A 103 -3.45 -9.02 4.77
C VAL A 103 -3.20 -9.20 3.28
N LEU A 104 -2.20 -9.98 2.88
CA LEU A 104 -1.98 -10.29 1.46
C LEU A 104 -3.07 -11.22 0.92
N SER A 105 -3.63 -10.88 -0.24
CA SER A 105 -4.51 -11.75 -1.03
C SER A 105 -3.75 -13.02 -1.48
N PRO A 106 -4.44 -14.17 -1.60
CA PRO A 106 -3.81 -15.45 -1.97
C PRO A 106 -3.65 -15.64 -3.49
N HIS A 107 -3.96 -14.63 -4.29
CA HIS A 107 -4.12 -14.69 -5.75
C HIS A 107 -2.81 -14.77 -6.51
#